data_AF-A0A086Z5W1-F1
#
_entry.id   AF-A0A086Z5W1-F1
#
_cell.length_a   1.000
_cell.length_b   1.000
_cell.length_c   1.000
_cell.angle_alpha   90.00
_cell.angle_beta   90.00
_cell.angle_gamma   90.00
#
_symmetry.space_group_name_H-M   'P 1'
#
loop_
_entity.id
_entity.type
_entity.pdbx_description
1 polymer ?
#
loop_
_entity_poly.entity_id
_entity_poly.type
_entity_poly.pdbx_seq_one_letter_code
_entity_poly.pdbx_strand_id
1 'polypeptide(L)'
;MSDFVDRVTVHVKGGDGGNGSAGIRREKYKPLAGPNGGNGGDGGSVIFEATRNANSLLDYRFMPHRVAGNGTMGLGDTKDGSKGDDLILPVPVGTVIFEAKGAVG
;
A
#
# COMPACT_ATOMS: atom_id res chain seq x y z
N MET A 1 -32.34 -11.38 6.25
CA MET A 1 -31.41 -11.55 7.38
C MET A 1 -30.49 -10.36 7.39
N SER A 2 -30.58 -9.46 8.38
CA SER A 2 -29.60 -8.39 8.56
C SER A 2 -28.41 -8.97 9.29
N ASP A 3 -27.40 -9.43 8.56
CA ASP A 3 -26.14 -9.83 9.17
C ASP A 3 -25.41 -8.57 9.62
N PHE A 4 -25.36 -8.36 10.94
CA PHE A 4 -24.61 -7.29 11.59
C PHE A 4 -23.37 -7.89 12.23
N VAL A 5 -22.24 -7.19 12.11
CA VAL A 5 -20.96 -7.57 12.70
C VAL A 5 -20.38 -6.34 13.38
N ASP A 6 -20.09 -6.44 14.67
CA ASP A 6 -19.51 -5.39 15.51
C ASP A 6 -18.02 -5.61 15.81
N ARG A 7 -17.55 -6.85 15.68
CA ARG A 7 -16.15 -7.23 15.89
C ARG A 7 -15.66 -8.16 14.80
N VAL A 8 -14.49 -7.83 14.26
CA VAL A 8 -13.83 -8.60 13.22
C VAL A 8 -12.32 -8.47 13.39
N THR A 9 -11.59 -9.49 12.97
CA THR A 9 -10.14 -9.43 12.82
C THR A 9 -9.82 -9.30 11.34
N VAL A 10 -8.99 -8.32 10.99
CA VAL A 10 -8.50 -8.11 9.62
C VAL A 10 -6.98 -8.18 9.61
N HIS A 11 -6.44 -8.73 8.53
CA HIS A 11 -5.01 -8.73 8.22
C HIS A 11 -4.73 -7.60 7.25
N VAL A 12 -4.06 -6.56 7.74
CA VAL A 12 -3.68 -5.40 6.95
C VAL A 12 -2.19 -5.44 6.62
N LYS A 13 -1.84 -5.07 5.40
CA LYS A 13 -0.44 -4.88 4.98
C LYS A 13 -0.34 -3.59 4.17
N GLY A 14 0.65 -2.76 4.49
CA GLY A 14 1.05 -1.67 3.60
C GLY A 14 1.53 -2.19 2.25
N GLY A 15 1.60 -1.31 1.26
CA GLY A 15 2.22 -1.61 -0.02
C GLY A 15 3.70 -1.82 0.15
N ASP A 16 4.26 -2.73 -0.65
CA ASP A 16 5.71 -2.86 -0.75
C ASP A 16 6.29 -1.65 -1.51
N GLY A 17 7.44 -1.16 -1.05
CA GLY A 17 8.19 -0.14 -1.77
C GLY A 17 8.73 -0.69 -3.09
N GLY A 18 8.78 0.17 -4.11
CA GLY A 18 9.38 -0.14 -5.39
C GLY A 18 10.90 -0.29 -5.28
N ASN A 19 11.48 -1.12 -6.13
CA ASN A 19 12.93 -1.23 -6.22
C ASN A 19 13.52 -0.04 -6.99
N GLY A 20 14.68 0.45 -6.55
CA GLY A 20 15.50 1.35 -7.34
C GLY A 20 16.06 0.66 -8.59
N SER A 21 16.35 1.44 -9.63
CA SER A 21 17.03 0.96 -10.83
C SER A 21 18.50 1.34 -10.80
N ALA A 22 19.36 0.42 -11.21
CA ALA A 22 20.75 0.73 -11.55
C ALA A 22 20.87 0.84 -13.07
N GLY A 23 21.28 2.00 -13.56
CA GLY A 23 21.43 2.27 -14.99
C GLY A 23 22.62 3.17 -15.27
N ILE A 24 23.16 3.07 -16.49
CA ILE A 24 24.17 3.99 -17.02
C ILE A 24 23.58 4.67 -18.25
N ARG A 25 23.77 5.99 -18.36
CA ARG A 25 23.31 6.76 -19.51
C ARG A 25 24.06 6.32 -20.78
N ARG A 26 23.34 6.09 -21.87
CA ARG A 26 23.90 5.64 -23.16
C ARG A 26 23.66 6.69 -24.23
N GLU A 27 24.71 7.44 -24.55
CA GLU A 27 24.68 8.46 -25.61
C GLU A 27 25.76 8.15 -26.63
N LYS A 28 25.42 8.33 -27.91
CA LYS A 28 26.38 8.16 -28.99
C LYS A 28 27.54 9.14 -28.77
N TYR A 29 28.77 8.65 -28.89
CA TYR A 29 30.02 9.41 -28.69
C TYR A 29 30.34 9.83 -27.24
N LYS A 30 29.63 9.29 -26.23
CA LYS A 30 29.93 9.53 -24.81
C LYS A 30 30.11 8.21 -24.06
N PRO A 31 31.36 7.70 -23.93
CA PRO A 31 31.64 6.35 -23.41
C PRO A 31 31.20 6.10 -21.96
N LEU A 32 31.21 7.14 -21.11
CA LEU A 32 30.80 7.08 -19.70
C LEU A 32 29.94 8.30 -19.39
N ALA A 33 28.64 8.23 -19.70
CA ALA A 33 27.73 9.35 -19.50
C ALA A 33 27.15 9.44 -18.06
N GLY A 34 27.63 8.61 -17.14
CA GLY A 34 27.27 8.60 -15.72
C GLY A 34 26.07 7.68 -15.39
N PRO A 35 25.79 7.46 -14.09
CA PRO A 35 24.62 6.70 -13.66
C PRO A 35 23.32 7.45 -14.01
N ASN A 36 22.28 6.71 -14.39
CA ASN A 36 20.95 7.26 -14.70
C ASN A 36 19.80 6.43 -14.13
N GLY A 37 20.05 5.66 -13.06
CA GLY A 37 19.00 4.93 -12.36
C GLY A 37 18.10 5.85 -11.55
N GLY A 38 16.79 5.60 -11.56
CA GLY A 38 15.82 6.24 -10.68
C GLY A 38 15.55 5.42 -9.41
N ASN A 39 15.01 6.09 -8.39
CA ASN A 39 14.58 5.49 -7.13
C ASN A 39 13.25 4.73 -7.32
N GLY A 40 12.98 3.73 -6.47
CA GLY A 40 11.66 3.12 -6.42
C GLY A 40 10.66 4.03 -5.70
N GLY A 41 9.39 3.90 -6.05
CA GLY A 41 8.32 4.65 -5.39
C GLY A 41 7.92 4.02 -4.06
N ASP A 42 7.37 4.83 -3.15
CA ASP A 42 6.90 4.34 -1.86
C ASP A 42 5.66 3.43 -2.02
N GLY A 43 5.51 2.47 -1.12
CA GLY A 43 4.28 1.69 -1.00
C GLY A 43 3.12 2.53 -0.46
N GLY A 44 1.90 2.17 -0.82
CA GLY A 44 0.68 2.76 -0.28
C GLY A 44 0.46 2.40 1.19
N SER A 45 -0.26 3.25 1.90
CA SER A 45 -0.66 3.04 3.29
C SER A 45 -2.05 2.41 3.39
N VAL A 46 -2.30 1.66 4.46
CA VAL A 46 -3.67 1.25 4.82
C VAL A 46 -4.22 2.24 5.84
N ILE A 47 -5.34 2.88 5.53
CA ILE A 47 -5.91 3.96 6.31
C ILE A 47 -7.34 3.58 6.70
N PHE A 48 -7.61 3.51 8.00
CA PHE A 48 -8.97 3.38 8.50
C PHE A 48 -9.63 4.75 8.59
N GLU A 49 -10.77 4.93 7.91
CA GLU A 49 -11.50 6.18 7.89
C GLU A 49 -12.84 6.03 8.61
N ALA A 50 -13.04 6.77 9.70
CA ALA A 50 -14.31 6.77 10.41
C ALA A 50 -15.36 7.59 9.63
N THR A 51 -16.44 6.94 9.21
CA THR A 51 -17.51 7.56 8.41
C THR A 51 -18.91 7.23 8.92
N ARG A 52 -19.86 8.13 8.69
CA ARG A 52 -21.28 7.94 9.02
C ARG A 52 -22.03 7.07 8.02
N ASN A 53 -21.41 6.78 6.87
CA ASN A 53 -22.01 5.96 5.81
C ASN A 53 -21.83 4.47 6.07
N ALA A 54 -20.95 4.07 6.99
CA ALA A 54 -20.73 2.69 7.40
C ALA A 54 -21.49 2.42 8.71
N ASN A 55 -22.34 1.39 8.70
CA ASN A 55 -23.19 1.02 9.84
C ASN A 55 -22.80 -0.32 10.48
N SER A 56 -21.93 -1.12 9.85
CA SER A 56 -21.46 -2.41 10.39
C SER A 56 -20.06 -2.74 9.86
N LEU A 57 -19.40 -3.73 10.47
CA LEU A 57 -18.13 -4.28 9.98
C LEU A 57 -18.32 -5.51 9.08
N LEU A 58 -19.53 -5.73 8.56
CA LEU A 58 -19.86 -6.89 7.72
C LEU A 58 -18.93 -7.00 6.50
N ASP A 59 -18.59 -5.86 5.88
CA ASP A 59 -17.74 -5.79 4.68
C ASP A 59 -16.34 -6.37 4.91
N TYR A 60 -15.90 -6.43 6.17
CA TYR A 60 -14.60 -6.97 6.56
C TYR A 60 -14.63 -8.46 6.87
N ARG A 61 -15.81 -9.06 7.01
CA ARG A 61 -15.95 -10.48 7.39
C ARG A 61 -15.55 -11.45 6.28
N PHE A 62 -15.92 -11.13 5.04
CA PHE A 62 -15.67 -12.03 3.90
C PHE A 62 -14.29 -11.84 3.26
N MET A 63 -13.68 -10.68 3.46
CA MET A 63 -12.38 -10.31 2.88
C MET A 63 -11.44 -9.82 3.99
N PRO A 64 -10.86 -10.75 4.77
CA PRO A 64 -10.04 -10.41 5.93
C PRO A 64 -8.67 -9.82 5.55
N HIS A 65 -8.15 -10.11 4.34
CA HIS A 65 -6.87 -9.58 3.87
C HIS A 65 -7.06 -8.27 3.10
N ARG A 66 -6.33 -7.22 3.51
CA ARG A 66 -6.38 -5.87 2.94
C ARG A 66 -4.95 -5.40 2.71
N VAL A 67 -4.60 -5.18 1.44
CA VAL A 67 -3.24 -4.81 1.05
C VAL A 67 -3.30 -3.52 0.23
N ALA A 68 -2.52 -2.51 0.61
CA ALA A 68 -2.41 -1.27 -0.14
C ALA A 68 -1.59 -1.46 -1.44
N GLY A 69 -1.68 -0.50 -2.36
CA GLY A 69 -0.98 -0.57 -3.64
C GLY A 69 0.54 -0.51 -3.46
N ASN A 70 1.28 -1.28 -4.24
CA ASN A 70 2.74 -1.26 -4.22
C ASN A 70 3.28 -0.03 -4.97
N GLY A 71 4.44 0.47 -4.53
CA GLY A 71 5.20 1.45 -5.30
C GLY A 71 5.75 0.83 -6.57
N THR A 72 5.89 1.63 -7.63
CA THR A 72 6.50 1.15 -8.87
C THR A 72 8.01 1.24 -8.83
N MET A 73 8.70 0.42 -9.62
CA MET A 73 10.16 0.46 -9.67
C MET A 73 10.65 1.75 -10.34
N GLY A 74 11.84 2.20 -9.94
CA GLY A 74 12.57 3.22 -10.68
C GLY A 74 12.95 2.73 -12.07
N LEU A 75 13.18 3.66 -12.98
CA LEU A 75 13.56 3.39 -14.37
C LEU A 75 14.84 4.16 -14.73
N GLY A 76 15.37 3.85 -15.91
CA GLY A 76 16.48 4.61 -16.49
C GLY A 76 16.10 6.06 -16.79
N ASP A 77 17.11 6.87 -17.08
CA ASP A 77 16.99 8.32 -17.26
C ASP A 77 16.45 9.05 -16.04
N THR A 78 16.90 8.64 -14.85
CA THR A 78 16.58 9.28 -13.56
C THR A 78 15.07 9.37 -13.32
N LYS A 79 14.33 8.36 -13.77
CA LYS A 79 12.88 8.30 -13.63
C LYS A 79 12.54 7.54 -12.37
N ASP A 80 12.10 8.25 -11.36
CA ASP A 80 11.66 7.65 -10.10
C ASP A 80 10.32 6.92 -10.27
N GLY A 81 10.14 5.88 -9.48
CA GLY A 81 8.88 5.14 -9.38
C GLY A 81 7.78 5.96 -8.72
N SER A 82 6.55 5.73 -9.14
CA SER A 82 5.34 6.30 -8.53
C SER A 82 5.01 5.64 -7.20
N LYS A 83 4.44 6.43 -6.28
CA LYS A 83 3.84 5.93 -5.05
C LYS A 83 2.68 4.97 -5.36
N GLY A 84 2.57 3.89 -4.59
CA GLY A 84 1.42 2.99 -4.62
C GLY A 84 0.17 3.63 -4.00
N ASP A 85 -1.00 3.20 -4.48
CA ASP A 85 -2.27 3.76 -4.02
C ASP A 85 -2.56 3.38 -2.55
N ASP A 86 -2.96 4.37 -1.75
CA ASP A 86 -3.40 4.15 -0.38
C ASP A 86 -4.74 3.39 -0.37
N LEU A 87 -4.89 2.43 0.55
CA LEU A 87 -6.12 1.68 0.74
C LEU A 87 -6.93 2.28 1.88
N ILE A 88 -8.04 2.93 1.54
CA ILE A 88 -8.99 3.48 2.52
C ILE A 88 -10.01 2.41 2.92
N LEU A 89 -10.10 2.15 4.23
CA LEU A 89 -11.02 1.19 4.83
C LEU A 89 -12.06 1.96 5.69
N PRO A 90 -13.27 2.21 5.15
CA PRO A 90 -14.30 2.94 5.87
C PRO A 90 -14.88 2.13 7.03
N VAL A 91 -14.89 2.69 8.23
CA VAL A 91 -15.43 2.06 9.44
C VAL A 91 -16.50 2.94 10.09
N PRO A 92 -17.47 2.35 10.81
CA PRO A 92 -18.43 3.12 11.58
C PRO A 92 -17.76 4.05 12.59
N VAL A 93 -18.31 5.25 12.78
CA VAL A 93 -17.86 6.16 13.85
C VAL A 93 -17.95 5.45 15.20
N GLY A 94 -16.88 5.54 16.01
CA GLY A 94 -16.78 4.85 17.29
C GLY A 94 -16.11 3.47 17.23
N THR A 95 -15.65 3.03 16.05
CA THR A 95 -14.83 1.82 15.91
C THR A 95 -13.50 2.00 16.63
N VAL A 96 -13.15 1.01 17.48
CA VAL A 96 -11.87 0.96 18.18
C VAL A 96 -10.97 -0.08 17.52
N ILE A 97 -9.76 0.33 17.15
CA ILE A 97 -8.78 -0.54 16.49
C ILE A 97 -7.71 -0.93 17.51
N PHE A 98 -7.43 -2.23 17.59
CA PHE A 98 -6.42 -2.80 18.45
C PHE A 98 -5.67 -3.90 17.69
N GLU A 99 -4.41 -4.10 18.04
CA GLU A 99 -3.62 -5.20 17.49
C GLU A 99 -4.23 -6.54 17.91
N ALA A 100 -4.48 -7.41 16.93
CA ALA A 100 -4.96 -8.75 17.20
C ALA A 100 -3.80 -9.59 17.75
N LYS A 101 -3.92 -10.09 18.99
CA LYS A 101 -2.96 -11.07 19.53
C LYS A 101 -3.10 -12.39 18.76
N GLY A 102 -2.29 -12.57 17.73
CA GLY A 102 -2.12 -13.81 16.97
C GLY A 102 -0.64 -14.04 16.67
N ALA A 103 -0.20 -15.30 16.60
CA ALA A 103 1.21 -15.66 16.45
C ALA A 103 1.84 -14.93 15.26
N VAL A 104 2.81 -14.07 15.57
CA VAL A 104 3.71 -13.47 14.58
C VAL A 104 4.45 -14.64 13.92
N GLY A 105 4.25 -14.81 12.62
CA GLY A 105 5.09 -15.68 11.79
C GLY A 105 6.44 -15.03 11.52
#